data_AF-A0A9D8NYY8-F1
#
_entry.id   AF-A0A9D8NYY8-F1
#
_cell.length_a   1.000
_cell.length_b   1.000
_cell.length_c   1.000
_cell.angle_alpha   90.00
_cell.angle_beta   90.00
_cell.angle_gamma   90.00
#
_symmetry.space_group_name_H-M   'P 1'
#
loop_
_entity.id
_entity.type
_entity.pdbx_description
1 polymer ?
#
loop_
_entity_poly.entity_id
_entity_poly.type
_entity_poly.pdbx_seq_one_letter_code
_entity_poly.pdbx_strand_id
1 'polypeptide(L)'
;MDQTYTLSLSRWHKVAERLAREYTETVGAVRGAYTNTTVPAWLGESQEEELRAQSRQAEARLAWAFRLQDGIAAVRKGLGGANAAAGVTADLADHDRLARRLKVLTDLVVVQSPEMVGIDQLKNVPERLPSEPDRYDRRQGIRVRLMGHDTLGKLREQAESVRVEYYALADRINEKNRSSLTLALPADIARAAGL
;
A
#
# COMPACT_ATOMS: atom_id res chain seq x y z
N MET A 1 -23.04 22.67 10.32
CA MET A 1 -24.15 21.77 10.00
C MET A 1 -23.54 20.55 9.35
N ASP A 2 -23.90 19.37 9.82
CA ASP A 2 -23.39 18.11 9.30
C ASP A 2 -24.23 17.69 8.09
N GLN A 3 -23.55 17.31 7.02
CA GLN A 3 -24.17 16.83 5.80
C GLN A 3 -23.94 15.32 5.69
N THR A 4 -24.97 14.62 5.25
CA THR A 4 -24.94 13.16 5.11
C THR A 4 -24.60 12.78 3.68
N TYR A 5 -23.59 11.93 3.51
CA TYR A 5 -23.13 11.46 2.20
C TYR A 5 -23.23 9.94 2.15
N THR A 6 -23.65 9.40 1.01
CA THR A 6 -23.69 7.97 0.74
C THR A 6 -22.71 7.65 -0.38
N LEU A 7 -21.65 6.92 -0.07
CA LEU A 7 -20.57 6.56 -1.00
C LEU A 7 -20.21 5.09 -0.83
N SER A 8 -19.59 4.48 -1.85
CA SER A 8 -19.04 3.13 -1.71
C SER A 8 -17.88 3.11 -0.70
N LEU A 9 -17.59 1.95 -0.11
CA LEU A 9 -16.46 1.79 0.81
C LEU A 9 -15.13 2.24 0.18
N SER A 10 -14.89 1.88 -1.09
CA SER A 10 -13.71 2.35 -1.83
C SER A 10 -13.62 3.87 -1.93
N ARG A 11 -14.75 4.56 -2.14
CA ARG A 11 -14.78 6.03 -2.18
C ARG A 11 -14.52 6.63 -0.80
N TRP A 12 -15.03 6.03 0.27
CA TRP A 12 -14.72 6.45 1.64
C TRP A 12 -13.26 6.26 2.00
N HIS A 13 -12.59 5.21 1.52
CA HIS A 13 -11.14 5.07 1.65
C HIS A 13 -10.39 6.22 0.97
N LYS A 14 -10.81 6.64 -0.23
CA LYS A 14 -10.23 7.81 -0.92
C LYS A 14 -10.48 9.13 -0.19
N VAL A 15 -11.66 9.30 0.41
CA VAL A 15 -11.95 10.45 1.28
C VAL A 15 -10.98 10.48 2.46
N ALA A 16 -10.78 9.35 3.16
CA ALA A 16 -9.84 9.28 4.28
C ALA A 16 -8.38 9.55 3.85
N GLU A 17 -7.96 9.07 2.68
CA GLU A 17 -6.63 9.36 2.12
C GLU A 17 -6.42 10.87 1.85
N ARG A 18 -7.42 11.55 1.28
CA ARG A 18 -7.35 12.99 0.98
C ARG A 18 -7.27 13.82 2.26
N LEU A 19 -8.14 13.54 3.22
CA LEU A 19 -8.12 14.22 4.53
C LEU A 19 -6.78 13.99 5.25
N ALA A 20 -6.23 12.77 5.21
CA ALA A 20 -4.94 12.47 5.83
C ALA A 20 -3.77 13.22 5.16
N ARG A 21 -3.83 13.42 3.84
CA ARG A 21 -2.85 14.24 3.12
C ARG A 21 -2.93 15.70 3.58
N GLU A 22 -4.12 16.29 3.57
CA GLU A 22 -4.31 17.68 3.99
C GLU A 22 -3.91 17.88 5.46
N TYR A 23 -4.21 16.93 6.34
CA TYR A 23 -3.75 16.93 7.72
C TYR A 23 -2.22 16.96 7.81
N THR A 24 -1.54 16.10 7.05
CA THR A 24 -0.07 16.02 7.05
C THR A 24 0.56 17.31 6.56
N GLU A 25 0.04 17.89 5.48
CA GLU A 25 0.49 19.17 4.94
C GLU A 25 0.26 20.32 5.95
N THR A 26 -0.91 20.36 6.58
CA THR A 26 -1.27 21.37 7.59
C THR A 26 -0.36 21.28 8.82
N VAL A 27 -0.15 20.08 9.36
CA VAL A 27 0.76 19.86 10.50
C VAL A 27 2.20 20.21 10.13
N GLY A 28 2.65 19.89 8.93
CA GLY A 28 3.96 20.29 8.42
C GLY A 28 4.14 21.81 8.42
N ALA A 29 3.13 22.56 7.94
CA ALA A 29 3.14 24.02 7.93
C ALA A 29 3.12 24.62 9.34
N VAL A 30 2.29 24.08 10.24
CA VAL A 30 2.23 24.53 11.65
C VAL A 30 3.55 24.29 12.36
N ARG A 31 4.13 23.09 12.21
CA ARG A 31 5.43 22.76 12.80
C ARG A 31 6.51 23.71 12.29
N GLY A 32 6.56 23.95 10.98
CA GLY A 32 7.50 24.91 10.39
C GLY A 32 7.39 26.30 11.03
N ALA A 33 6.16 26.81 11.17
CA ALA A 33 5.92 28.12 11.78
C ALA A 33 6.32 28.18 13.27
N TYR A 34 6.06 27.13 14.06
CA TYR A 34 6.36 27.15 15.49
C TYR A 34 7.79 26.77 15.86
N THR A 35 8.49 25.99 15.03
CA THR A 35 9.84 25.47 15.39
C THR A 35 10.97 26.06 14.57
N ASN A 36 10.69 26.60 13.37
CA ASN A 36 11.74 27.00 12.43
C ASN A 36 11.72 28.50 12.08
N THR A 37 10.88 29.31 12.74
CA THR A 37 10.86 30.76 12.54
C THR A 37 12.10 31.39 13.17
N THR A 38 12.89 32.09 12.36
CA THR A 38 14.10 32.79 12.79
C THR A 38 13.97 34.28 12.49
N VAL A 39 14.53 35.10 13.37
CA VAL A 39 14.49 36.56 13.27
C VAL A 39 15.88 37.14 13.53
N PRO A 40 16.26 38.26 12.89
CA PRO A 40 17.49 38.97 13.22
C PRO A 40 17.42 39.57 14.63
N ALA A 41 18.59 39.93 15.19
CA ALA A 41 18.71 40.43 16.57
C ALA A 41 17.95 41.76 16.84
N TRP A 42 17.55 42.46 15.79
CA TRP A 42 16.73 43.67 15.87
C TRP A 42 15.57 43.57 14.89
N LEU A 43 14.35 43.82 15.37
CA LEU A 43 13.11 43.76 14.62
C LEU A 43 12.49 45.17 14.59
N GLY A 44 12.05 45.60 13.41
CA GLY A 44 11.19 46.76 13.28
C GLY A 44 9.72 46.41 13.55
N GLU A 45 8.89 47.42 13.82
CA GLU A 45 7.45 47.26 14.14
C GLU A 45 6.69 46.45 13.07
N SER A 46 6.98 46.67 11.78
CA SER A 46 6.35 45.92 10.68
C SER A 46 6.69 44.43 10.69
N GLN A 47 7.90 44.07 11.12
CA GLN A 47 8.32 42.67 11.21
C GLN A 47 7.67 41.99 12.42
N GLU A 48 7.50 42.70 13.53
CA GLU A 48 6.72 42.19 14.68
C GLU A 48 5.27 41.92 14.32
N GLU A 49 4.63 42.82 13.57
CA GLU A 49 3.25 42.64 13.11
C GLU A 49 3.11 41.42 12.20
N GLU A 50 4.07 41.19 11.29
CA GLU A 50 4.09 40.02 10.43
C GLU A 50 4.21 38.73 11.24
N LEU A 51 5.10 38.68 12.24
CA LEU A 51 5.24 37.51 13.12
C LEU A 51 3.95 37.24 13.91
N ARG A 52 3.29 38.29 14.40
CA ARG A 52 1.97 38.16 15.07
C ARG A 52 0.92 37.62 14.10
N ALA A 53 0.93 38.04 12.84
CA ALA A 53 0.03 37.52 11.81
C ALA A 53 0.30 36.04 11.50
N GLN A 54 1.58 35.66 11.33
CA GLN A 54 2.00 34.27 11.13
C GLN A 54 1.61 33.38 12.32
N SER A 55 1.75 33.88 13.54
CA SER A 55 1.35 33.17 14.77
C SER A 55 -0.16 32.87 14.78
N ARG A 56 -1.01 33.87 14.51
CA ARG A 56 -2.46 33.69 14.40
C ARG A 56 -2.85 32.70 13.29
N GLN A 57 -2.13 32.74 12.17
CA GLN A 57 -2.37 31.80 11.07
C GLN A 57 -1.98 30.37 11.44
N ALA A 58 -0.86 30.18 12.15
CA ALA A 58 -0.42 28.88 12.64
C ALA A 58 -1.43 28.31 13.65
N GLU A 59 -1.98 29.13 14.53
CA GLU A 59 -3.02 28.73 15.50
C GLU A 59 -4.30 28.26 14.80
N ALA A 60 -4.78 29.03 13.81
CA ALA A 60 -5.95 28.64 13.01
C ALA A 60 -5.71 27.34 12.23
N ARG A 61 -4.52 27.15 11.67
CA ARG A 61 -4.13 25.91 10.98
C ARG A 61 -4.05 24.72 11.94
N LEU A 62 -3.58 24.92 13.16
CA LEU A 62 -3.54 23.86 14.17
C LEU A 62 -4.95 23.41 14.56
N ALA A 63 -5.85 24.37 14.81
CA ALA A 63 -7.25 24.07 15.07
C ALA A 63 -7.90 23.31 13.90
N TRP A 64 -7.58 23.70 12.66
CA TRP A 64 -8.03 22.99 11.46
C TRP A 64 -7.49 21.55 11.39
N ALA A 65 -6.20 21.34 11.69
CA ALA A 65 -5.59 20.01 11.70
C ALA A 65 -6.30 19.05 12.67
N PHE A 66 -6.67 19.50 13.87
CA PHE A 66 -7.42 18.65 14.81
C PHE A 66 -8.81 18.30 14.29
N ARG A 67 -9.49 19.23 13.63
CA ARG A 67 -10.79 18.93 13.01
C ARG A 67 -10.68 17.95 11.85
N LEU A 68 -9.63 18.06 11.04
CA LEU A 68 -9.30 17.06 10.01
C LEU A 68 -9.06 15.68 10.64
N GLN A 69 -8.33 15.63 11.76
CA GLN A 69 -8.07 14.38 12.49
C GLN A 69 -9.36 13.74 13.00
N ASP A 70 -10.29 14.52 13.57
CA ASP A 70 -11.60 14.04 13.99
C ASP A 70 -12.42 13.51 12.81
N GLY A 71 -12.40 14.21 11.67
CA GLY A 71 -13.03 13.77 10.43
C GLY A 71 -12.46 12.44 9.91
N ILE A 72 -11.14 12.28 9.90
CA ILE A 72 -10.46 11.03 9.53
C ILE A 72 -10.89 9.90 10.47
N ALA A 73 -10.94 10.15 11.78
CA ALA A 73 -11.35 9.18 12.77
C ALA A 73 -12.81 8.73 12.55
N ALA A 74 -13.72 9.66 12.29
CA ALA A 74 -15.12 9.37 12.00
C ALA A 74 -15.28 8.48 10.75
N VAL A 75 -14.59 8.82 9.65
CA VAL A 75 -14.60 8.02 8.42
C VAL A 75 -14.02 6.61 8.65
N ARG A 76 -12.88 6.51 9.34
CA ARG A 76 -12.25 5.22 9.64
C ARG A 76 -13.11 4.35 10.54
N LYS A 77 -13.79 4.93 11.53
CA LYS A 77 -14.73 4.21 12.39
C LYS A 77 -15.92 3.68 11.59
N GLY A 78 -16.48 4.49 10.70
CA GLY A 78 -17.55 4.09 9.78
C GLY A 78 -17.14 2.93 8.88
N LEU A 79 -15.97 3.04 8.23
CA LEU A 79 -15.39 1.99 7.41
C LEU A 79 -15.12 0.71 8.21
N GLY A 80 -14.58 0.83 9.42
CA GLY A 80 -14.34 -0.30 10.31
C GLY A 80 -15.63 -1.06 10.65
N GLY A 81 -16.69 -0.33 10.97
CA GLY A 81 -18.02 -0.92 11.22
C GLY A 81 -18.60 -1.61 9.99
N ALA A 82 -18.51 -0.98 8.82
CA ALA A 82 -18.99 -1.56 7.57
C ALA A 82 -18.20 -2.82 7.16
N ASN A 83 -16.88 -2.78 7.30
CA ASN A 83 -16.01 -3.93 6.98
C ASN A 83 -16.25 -5.10 7.94
N ALA A 84 -16.50 -4.84 9.22
CA ALA A 84 -16.86 -5.86 10.19
C ALA A 84 -18.23 -6.49 9.86
N ALA A 85 -19.24 -5.66 9.54
CA ALA A 85 -20.57 -6.14 9.16
C ALA A 85 -20.56 -6.94 7.85
N ALA A 86 -19.70 -6.60 6.90
CA ALA A 86 -19.53 -7.30 5.63
C ALA A 86 -18.58 -8.51 5.68
N GLY A 87 -17.94 -8.77 6.84
CA GLY A 87 -16.96 -9.85 7.00
C GLY A 87 -15.68 -9.69 6.15
N VAL A 88 -15.37 -8.47 5.70
CA VAL A 88 -14.22 -8.18 4.81
C VAL A 88 -12.89 -8.45 5.51
N THR A 89 -12.83 -8.30 6.84
CA THR A 89 -11.60 -8.53 7.62
C THR A 89 -11.09 -9.96 7.51
N ALA A 90 -11.98 -10.95 7.50
CA ALA A 90 -11.59 -12.36 7.32
C ALA A 90 -11.10 -12.61 5.88
N ASP A 91 -11.81 -12.08 4.90
CA ASP A 91 -11.44 -12.20 3.48
C ASP A 91 -10.07 -11.56 3.18
N LEU A 92 -9.75 -10.42 3.81
CA LEU A 92 -8.42 -9.79 3.65
C LEU A 92 -7.29 -10.65 4.23
N ALA A 93 -7.52 -11.30 5.37
CA ALA A 93 -6.53 -12.21 5.95
C ALA A 93 -6.29 -13.44 5.06
N ASP A 94 -7.37 -14.00 4.49
CA ASP A 94 -7.26 -15.10 3.53
C ASP A 94 -6.61 -14.67 2.21
N HIS A 95 -6.88 -13.46 1.74
CA HIS A 95 -6.24 -12.90 0.55
C HIS A 95 -4.73 -12.71 0.76
N ASP A 96 -4.30 -12.20 1.91
CA ASP A 96 -2.89 -12.10 2.27
C ASP A 96 -2.20 -13.47 2.34
N ARG A 97 -2.87 -14.48 2.91
CA ARG A 97 -2.39 -15.86 2.94
C ARG A 97 -2.19 -16.41 1.52
N LEU A 98 -3.17 -16.23 0.64
CA LEU A 98 -3.09 -16.65 -0.76
C LEU A 98 -2.02 -15.90 -1.54
N ALA A 99 -1.87 -14.58 -1.33
CA ALA A 99 -0.83 -13.77 -1.96
C ALA A 99 0.59 -14.26 -1.61
N ARG A 100 0.85 -14.51 -0.31
CA ARG A 100 2.14 -15.04 0.16
C ARG A 100 2.42 -16.42 -0.41
N ARG A 101 1.41 -17.29 -0.44
CA ARG A 101 1.53 -18.65 -1.00
C ARG A 101 1.80 -18.62 -2.51
N LEU A 102 1.07 -17.78 -3.25
CA LEU A 102 1.26 -17.62 -4.69
C LEU A 102 2.66 -17.09 -5.01
N LYS A 103 3.16 -16.13 -4.22
CA LYS A 103 4.53 -15.62 -4.35
C LYS A 103 5.55 -16.75 -4.21
N VAL A 104 5.48 -17.53 -3.13
CA VAL A 104 6.41 -18.66 -2.90
C VAL A 104 6.35 -19.67 -4.05
N LEU A 105 5.15 -20.06 -4.48
CA LEU A 105 4.99 -21.04 -5.56
C LEU A 105 5.53 -20.50 -6.90
N THR A 106 5.27 -19.23 -7.20
CA THR A 106 5.77 -18.57 -8.41
C THR A 106 7.29 -18.47 -8.37
N ASP A 107 7.88 -18.05 -7.25
CA ASP A 107 9.33 -17.94 -7.08
C ASP A 107 10.01 -19.31 -7.29
N LEU A 108 9.44 -20.39 -6.72
CA LEU A 108 9.96 -21.75 -6.88
C LEU A 108 9.85 -22.28 -8.33
N VAL A 109 8.79 -21.92 -9.05
CA VAL A 109 8.58 -22.33 -10.45
C VAL A 109 9.44 -21.51 -11.41
N VAL A 110 9.56 -20.19 -11.21
CA VAL A 110 10.28 -19.27 -12.11
C VAL A 110 11.79 -19.42 -12.03
N VAL A 111 12.34 -19.73 -10.85
CA VAL A 111 13.79 -19.90 -10.66
C VAL A 111 14.33 -21.12 -11.41
N GLN A 112 13.47 -22.06 -11.85
CA GLN A 112 13.88 -23.23 -12.62
C GLN A 112 13.69 -23.00 -14.12
N SER A 113 14.74 -22.48 -14.78
CA SER A 113 14.73 -22.28 -16.23
C SER A 113 14.85 -23.61 -16.98
N PRO A 114 14.33 -23.69 -18.23
CA PRO A 114 14.53 -24.85 -19.11
C PRO A 114 16.01 -25.20 -19.36
N GLU A 115 16.91 -24.24 -19.13
CA GLU A 115 18.36 -24.37 -19.29
C GLU A 115 19.03 -25.09 -18.11
N MET A 116 18.30 -25.32 -17.01
CA MET A 116 18.85 -26.02 -15.84
C MET A 116 18.89 -27.53 -16.07
N VAL A 117 20.05 -28.12 -15.78
CA VAL A 117 20.30 -29.56 -15.97
C VAL A 117 19.70 -30.35 -14.81
N GLY A 118 18.91 -31.38 -15.10
CA GLY A 118 18.39 -32.29 -14.06
C GLY A 118 19.50 -33.12 -13.40
N ILE A 119 19.30 -33.55 -12.15
CA ILE A 119 20.28 -34.38 -11.42
C ILE A 119 20.70 -35.60 -12.25
N ASP A 120 19.75 -36.28 -12.89
CA ASP A 120 20.02 -37.48 -13.69
C ASP A 120 20.82 -37.20 -14.98
N GLN A 121 20.80 -35.96 -15.45
CA GLN A 121 21.51 -35.51 -16.64
C GLN A 121 22.94 -35.05 -16.33
N LEU A 122 23.30 -34.85 -15.05
CA LEU A 122 24.65 -34.41 -14.65
C LEU A 122 25.75 -35.34 -15.13
N LYS A 123 25.48 -36.66 -15.15
CA LYS A 123 26.43 -37.69 -15.63
C LYS A 123 26.74 -37.56 -17.13
N ASN A 124 25.89 -36.87 -17.87
CA ASN A 124 25.97 -36.68 -19.32
C ASN A 124 26.35 -35.25 -19.71
N VAL A 125 26.65 -34.38 -18.74
CA VAL A 125 27.14 -33.02 -19.04
C VAL A 125 28.61 -33.13 -19.48
N PRO A 126 28.95 -32.64 -20.68
CA PRO A 126 30.34 -32.63 -21.14
C PRO A 126 31.22 -31.83 -20.18
N GLU A 127 32.42 -32.33 -19.87
CA GLU A 127 33.41 -31.67 -19.01
C GLU A 127 33.87 -30.29 -19.55
N ARG A 128 33.58 -30.01 -20.83
CA ARG A 128 33.71 -28.71 -21.49
C ARG A 128 32.45 -28.40 -22.31
N LEU A 129 31.77 -27.31 -21.98
CA LEU A 129 30.72 -26.72 -22.82
C LEU A 129 31.36 -26.19 -24.12
N PRO A 130 30.99 -26.70 -25.31
CA PRO A 130 31.61 -26.29 -26.56
C PRO A 130 30.89 -25.06 -27.11
N SER A 131 31.12 -23.89 -26.52
CA SER A 131 31.04 -22.55 -27.12
C SER A 131 30.95 -21.47 -26.04
N GLU A 132 32.05 -20.75 -25.79
CA GLU A 132 32.12 -19.29 -25.99
C GLU A 132 33.53 -18.75 -25.67
N PRO A 133 33.93 -17.64 -26.34
CA PRO A 133 35.31 -17.14 -26.39
C PRO A 133 35.74 -16.50 -25.06
N ASP A 134 37.00 -16.71 -24.69
CA ASP A 134 37.82 -15.99 -23.67
C ASP A 134 37.14 -14.89 -22.84
N ARG A 135 36.09 -15.25 -22.08
CA ARG A 135 35.56 -14.40 -21.01
C ARG A 135 35.99 -14.99 -19.69
N TYR A 136 36.80 -14.20 -18.99
CA TYR A 136 37.23 -14.34 -17.60
C TYR A 136 36.03 -14.42 -16.64
N ASP A 137 35.28 -15.52 -16.67
CA ASP A 137 34.29 -15.81 -15.63
C ASP A 137 34.26 -17.32 -15.34
N ARG A 138 35.38 -17.81 -14.77
CA ARG A 138 35.59 -19.20 -14.31
C ARG A 138 34.67 -19.61 -13.13
N ARG A 139 33.50 -18.99 -12.98
CA ARG A 139 32.60 -19.20 -11.84
C ARG A 139 31.12 -19.41 -12.21
N GLN A 140 30.77 -19.52 -13.49
CA GLN A 140 29.41 -19.93 -13.86
C GLN A 140 29.26 -21.45 -13.67
N GLY A 141 28.98 -21.85 -12.43
CA GLY A 141 28.64 -23.23 -12.11
C GLY A 141 27.41 -23.70 -12.89
N ILE A 142 27.37 -24.98 -13.26
CA ILE A 142 26.21 -25.58 -13.92
C ILE A 142 24.99 -25.39 -13.01
N ARG A 143 23.94 -24.74 -13.53
CA ARG A 143 22.70 -24.57 -12.78
C ARG A 143 21.95 -25.90 -12.77
N VAL A 144 21.98 -26.56 -11.63
CA VAL A 144 21.34 -27.87 -11.45
C VAL A 144 19.92 -27.71 -10.94
N ARG A 145 19.00 -28.39 -11.63
CA ARG A 145 17.62 -28.53 -11.20
C ARG A 145 17.49 -29.70 -10.23
N LEU A 146 17.22 -29.38 -8.96
CA LEU A 146 17.06 -30.38 -7.90
C LEU A 146 15.67 -31.01 -7.85
N MET A 147 14.65 -30.32 -8.37
CA MET A 147 13.28 -30.84 -8.39
C MET A 147 13.04 -31.66 -9.65
N GLY A 148 12.43 -32.84 -9.50
CA GLY A 148 11.97 -33.65 -10.63
C GLY A 148 10.84 -32.96 -11.41
N HIS A 149 10.65 -33.38 -12.66
CA HIS A 149 9.59 -32.85 -13.54
C HIS A 149 8.19 -33.01 -12.92
N ASP A 150 7.91 -34.13 -12.26
CA ASP A 150 6.61 -34.38 -11.63
C ASP A 150 6.32 -33.43 -10.48
N THR A 151 7.33 -33.13 -9.65
CA THR A 151 7.20 -32.17 -8.54
C THR A 151 6.98 -30.76 -9.06
N LEU A 152 7.69 -30.38 -10.13
CA LEU A 152 7.48 -29.10 -10.81
C LEU A 152 6.07 -29.00 -11.41
N GLY A 153 5.58 -30.07 -12.03
CA GLY A 153 4.21 -30.15 -12.56
C GLY A 153 3.17 -29.92 -11.46
N LYS A 154 3.30 -30.64 -10.34
CA LYS A 154 2.44 -30.46 -9.16
C LYS A 154 2.50 -29.05 -8.58
N LEU A 155 3.68 -28.44 -8.50
CA LEU A 155 3.82 -27.06 -8.00
C LEU A 155 3.20 -26.04 -8.96
N ARG A 156 3.27 -26.26 -10.28
CA ARG A 156 2.57 -25.43 -11.27
C ARG A 156 1.07 -25.53 -11.15
N GLU A 157 0.54 -26.76 -11.05
CA GLU A 157 -0.90 -26.98 -10.83
C GLU A 157 -1.39 -26.34 -9.52
N GLN A 158 -0.60 -26.45 -8.45
CA GLN A 158 -0.90 -25.76 -7.19
C GLN A 158 -0.84 -24.25 -7.31
N ALA A 159 0.14 -23.70 -8.03
CA ALA A 159 0.24 -22.26 -8.26
C ALA A 159 -0.99 -21.75 -9.01
N GLU A 160 -1.44 -22.47 -10.04
CA GLU A 160 -2.64 -22.14 -10.80
C GLU A 160 -3.91 -22.23 -9.96
N SER A 161 -4.09 -23.28 -9.16
CA SER A 161 -5.23 -23.39 -8.24
C SER A 161 -5.27 -22.23 -7.25
N VAL A 162 -4.13 -21.92 -6.60
CA VAL A 162 -4.03 -20.80 -5.66
C VAL A 162 -4.26 -19.46 -6.35
N ARG A 163 -3.81 -19.31 -7.60
CA ARG A 163 -4.03 -18.10 -8.41
C ARG A 163 -5.51 -17.88 -8.72
N VAL A 164 -6.25 -18.94 -9.08
CA VAL A 164 -7.70 -18.87 -9.31
C VAL A 164 -8.43 -18.48 -8.02
N GLU A 165 -8.09 -19.12 -6.90
CA GLU A 165 -8.68 -18.79 -5.59
C GLU A 165 -8.36 -17.36 -5.16
N TYR A 166 -7.13 -16.89 -5.41
CA TYR A 166 -6.68 -15.53 -5.12
C TYR A 166 -7.52 -14.48 -5.86
N TYR A 167 -7.69 -14.64 -7.17
CA TYR A 167 -8.50 -13.70 -7.96
C TYR A 167 -9.99 -13.77 -7.60
N ALA A 168 -10.55 -14.96 -7.39
CA ALA A 168 -11.94 -15.10 -6.96
C ALA A 168 -12.20 -14.45 -5.59
N LEU A 169 -11.23 -14.49 -4.66
CA LEU A 169 -11.33 -13.80 -3.39
C LEU A 169 -11.18 -12.27 -3.54
N ALA A 170 -10.27 -11.81 -4.39
CA ALA A 170 -10.14 -10.39 -4.72
C ALA A 170 -11.44 -9.81 -5.30
N ASP A 171 -12.13 -10.55 -6.18
CA ASP A 171 -13.42 -10.16 -6.74
C ASP A 171 -14.52 -10.10 -5.68
N ARG A 172 -14.57 -11.06 -4.75
CA ARG A 172 -15.50 -11.03 -3.61
C ARG A 172 -15.26 -9.83 -2.69
N ILE A 173 -14.00 -9.51 -2.39
CA ILE A 173 -13.64 -8.32 -1.61
C ILE A 173 -14.08 -7.05 -2.36
N ASN A 174 -13.84 -6.98 -3.67
CA ASN A 174 -14.27 -5.85 -4.49
C ASN A 174 -15.79 -5.69 -4.53
N GLU A 175 -16.54 -6.79 -4.61
CA GLU A 175 -18.01 -6.76 -4.55
C GLU A 175 -18.49 -6.25 -3.19
N LYS A 176 -17.91 -6.74 -2.09
CA LYS A 176 -18.21 -6.22 -0.74
C LYS A 176 -17.87 -4.73 -0.62
N ASN A 177 -16.80 -4.28 -1.28
CA ASN A 177 -16.41 -2.87 -1.32
C ASN A 177 -17.33 -1.98 -2.18
N ARG A 178 -18.19 -2.55 -3.03
CA ARG A 178 -19.26 -1.82 -3.73
C ARG A 178 -20.41 -1.45 -2.79
N SER A 179 -20.50 -2.07 -1.61
CA SER A 179 -21.49 -1.68 -0.62
C SER A 179 -21.35 -0.19 -0.28
N SER A 180 -22.50 0.45 -0.11
CA SER A 180 -22.58 1.87 0.21
C SER A 180 -22.58 2.05 1.72
N LEU A 181 -21.81 3.01 2.18
CA LEU A 181 -21.80 3.47 3.56
C LEU A 181 -22.29 4.92 3.57
N THR A 182 -23.18 5.21 4.52
CA THR A 182 -23.71 6.55 4.74
C THR A 182 -23.07 7.14 6.00
N LEU A 183 -22.39 8.28 5.87
CA LEU A 183 -21.77 8.98 6.99
C LEU A 183 -22.17 10.46 6.99
N ALA A 184 -22.32 11.03 8.18
CA ALA A 184 -22.45 12.46 8.39
C ALA A 184 -21.06 13.08 8.59
N LEU A 185 -20.77 14.16 7.86
CA LEU A 185 -19.54 14.94 8.00
C LEU A 185 -19.86 16.43 8.12
N PRO A 186 -19.09 17.18 8.94
CA PRO A 186 -19.15 18.63 8.92
C PRO A 186 -18.85 19.18 7.52
N ALA A 187 -19.57 20.22 7.09
CA ALA A 187 -19.52 20.75 5.72
C ALA A 187 -18.12 21.20 5.26
N ASP A 188 -17.29 21.68 6.17
CA ASP A 188 -15.91 22.05 5.87
C ASP A 188 -14.99 20.83 5.70
N ILE A 189 -15.15 19.78 6.50
CA ILE A 189 -14.45 18.51 6.32
C ILE A 189 -14.87 17.83 5.01
N ALA A 190 -16.16 17.89 4.67
CA ALA A 190 -16.64 17.39 3.39
C ALA A 190 -15.99 18.12 2.21
N ARG A 191 -15.91 19.46 2.28
CA ARG A 191 -15.23 20.28 1.27
C ARG A 191 -13.74 19.91 1.13
N ALA A 192 -13.05 19.73 2.26
CA ALA A 192 -11.66 19.31 2.32
C ALA A 192 -11.42 17.94 1.66
N ALA A 193 -12.36 17.02 1.83
CA ALA A 193 -12.36 15.71 1.17
C ALA A 193 -12.71 15.76 -0.34
N GLY A 194 -13.23 16.90 -0.82
CA GLY A 194 -13.76 17.04 -2.18
C GLY A 194 -15.09 16.32 -2.38
N LEU A 195 -15.98 16.42 -1.39
CA LEU A 195 -17.37 15.92 -1.39
C LEU A 195 -18.40 17.02 -1.59
#